data_AF-A0A7C0UD76-F1
#
_entry.id   AF-A0A7C0UD76-F1
#
_cell.length_a   1.000
_cell.length_b   1.000
_cell.length_c   1.000
_cell.angle_alpha   90.00
_cell.angle_beta   90.00
_cell.angle_gamma   90.00
#
_symmetry.space_group_name_H-M   'P 1'
#
loop_
_entity.id
_entity.type
_entity.pdbx_description
1 polymer ?
#
loop_
_entity_poly.entity_id
_entity_poly.type
_entity_poly.pdbx_seq_one_letter_code
_entity_poly.pdbx_strand_id
1 'polypeptide(L)'
;MARIQVLLPDSQNEKLAYLAKSLKTTKSKLIREAVDYILRLKVPDSSDPILELVGQAGKAGKTDISERHDNYLGQKEKNGWSGKGSL
;
A
#
# COMPACT_ATOMS: atom_id res chain seq x y z
N MET A 1 2.29 9.58 24.70
CA MET A 1 3.43 9.73 23.76
C MET A 1 4.70 9.39 24.54
N ALA A 2 5.52 8.44 24.06
CA ALA A 2 6.77 8.06 24.72
C ALA A 2 7.96 8.80 24.09
N ARG A 3 8.95 9.19 24.90
CA ARG A 3 10.18 9.85 24.41
C ARG A 3 11.30 8.82 24.32
N ILE A 4 11.72 8.52 23.10
CA ILE A 4 12.81 7.58 22.81
C ILE A 4 13.96 8.36 22.16
N GLN A 5 15.18 8.15 22.64
CA GLN A 5 16.40 8.66 22.00
C GLN A 5 17.01 7.55 21.16
N VAL A 6 17.25 7.82 19.87
CA VAL A 6 17.88 6.89 18.93
C VAL A 6 19.12 7.57 18.37
N LEU A 7 20.29 6.95 18.56
CA LEU A 7 21.52 7.43 17.96
C LEU A 7 21.58 6.95 16.51
N LEU A 8 21.78 7.88 15.58
CA LEU A 8 21.93 7.60 14.16
C LEU A 8 23.36 7.92 13.74
N PRO A 9 23.99 7.10 12.87
CA PRO A 9 25.23 7.50 12.19
C PRO A 9 25.03 8.80 11.42
N ASP A 10 26.09 9.63 11.36
CA ASP A 10 26.04 10.94 10.68
C ASP A 10 25.56 10.83 9.23
N SER A 11 26.03 9.80 8.52
CA SER A 11 25.62 9.52 7.13
C SER A 11 24.12 9.27 6.97
N GLN A 12 23.45 8.71 7.99
CA GLN A 12 21.99 8.52 7.97
C GLN A 12 21.27 9.84 8.29
N ASN A 13 21.79 10.63 9.23
CA ASN A 13 21.23 11.92 9.59
C ASN A 13 21.25 12.92 8.41
N GLU A 14 22.32 12.91 7.62
CA GLU A 14 22.45 13.70 6.39
C GLU A 14 21.43 13.26 5.33
N LYS A 15 21.33 11.95 5.06
CA LYS A 15 20.34 11.41 4.12
C LYS A 15 18.90 11.73 4.54
N LEU A 16 18.60 11.62 5.84
CA LEU A 16 17.31 12.02 6.40
C LEU A 16 17.05 13.52 6.23
N ALA A 17 18.06 14.38 6.39
CA ALA A 17 17.94 15.82 6.17
C ALA A 17 17.62 16.15 4.71
N TYR A 18 18.35 15.51 3.79
CA TYR A 18 18.14 15.65 2.37
C TYR A 18 16.73 15.22 1.97
N LEU A 19 16.29 14.03 2.42
CA LEU A 19 14.97 13.50 2.11
C LEU A 19 13.85 14.37 2.68
N ALA A 20 14.00 14.84 3.93
CA ALA A 20 13.04 15.73 4.57
C ALA A 20 12.86 17.03 3.77
N LYS A 21 13.97 17.61 3.29
CA LYS A 21 13.95 18.83 2.47
C LYS A 21 13.28 18.60 1.12
N SER A 22 13.62 17.50 0.45
CA SER A 22 13.05 17.13 -0.85
C SER A 22 11.53 16.95 -0.77
N LEU A 23 11.05 16.29 0.29
CA LEU A 23 9.63 16.01 0.51
C LEU A 23 8.88 17.13 1.27
N LYS A 24 9.53 18.27 1.54
CA LYS A 24 8.98 19.39 2.33
C LYS A 24 8.34 18.93 3.66
N THR A 25 9.03 18.03 4.37
CA THR A 25 8.57 17.43 5.63
C THR A 25 9.64 17.52 6.72
N THR A 26 9.38 16.96 7.90
CA THR A 26 10.33 16.92 9.02
C THR A 26 10.98 15.55 9.15
N LYS A 27 12.23 15.51 9.64
CA LYS A 27 12.93 14.25 9.98
C LYS A 27 12.09 13.39 10.92
N SER A 28 11.47 14.01 11.93
CA SER A 28 10.62 13.30 12.89
C SER A 28 9.39 12.68 12.25
N LYS A 29 8.81 13.29 11.21
CA LYS A 29 7.69 12.69 10.45
C LYS A 29 8.17 11.47 9.68
N LEU A 30 9.31 11.57 8.99
CA LEU A 30 9.91 10.44 8.26
C LEU A 30 10.25 9.28 9.19
N ILE A 31 10.84 9.56 10.35
CA ILE A 31 11.16 8.52 11.35
C ILE A 31 9.87 7.84 11.83
N ARG A 32 8.81 8.59 12.13
CA ARG A 32 7.52 8.01 12.50
C ARG A 32 6.94 7.13 11.39
N GLU A 33 6.91 7.62 10.16
CA GLU A 33 6.41 6.86 9.01
C GLU A 33 7.21 5.57 8.79
N ALA A 34 8.54 5.62 8.96
CA ALA A 34 9.41 4.45 8.87
C ALA A 34 9.14 3.44 10.00
N VAL A 35 8.96 3.92 11.24
CA VAL A 35 8.60 3.07 12.39
C VAL A 35 7.24 2.41 12.16
N ASP A 36 6.22 3.19 11.75
CA ASP A 36 4.89 2.67 11.46
C ASP A 36 4.94 1.63 10.34
N TYR A 37 5.73 1.87 9.30
CA TYR A 37 5.94 0.92 8.20
C TYR A 37 6.56 -0.40 8.68
N ILE A 38 7.61 -0.34 9.50
CA ILE A 38 8.25 -1.56 10.05
C ILE A 38 7.30 -2.32 10.97
N LEU A 39 6.57 -1.60 11.84
CA LEU A 39 5.61 -2.23 12.76
C LEU A 39 4.52 -2.95 11.97
N ARG A 40 3.93 -2.29 10.97
CA ARG A 40 2.93 -2.90 10.05
C ARG A 40 3.43 -4.18 9.39
N LEU A 41 4.71 -4.24 9.02
CA LEU A 41 5.28 -5.41 8.34
C LEU A 41 5.66 -6.55 9.28
N LYS A 42 5.91 -6.27 10.57
CA LYS A 42 6.55 -7.23 11.50
C LYS A 42 5.67 -7.61 12.68
N VAL A 43 4.65 -6.82 13.01
CA VAL A 43 3.76 -7.07 14.13
C VAL A 43 2.42 -7.55 13.58
N PRO A 44 2.06 -8.83 13.82
CA PRO A 44 0.72 -9.36 13.52
C PRO A 44 -0.34 -8.46 14.18
N ASP A 45 -1.43 -8.17 13.49
CA ASP A 45 -2.55 -7.30 13.90
C ASP A 45 -2.32 -5.77 13.83
N SER A 46 -1.24 -5.31 13.18
CA SER A 46 -1.03 -3.88 12.89
C SER A 46 -1.28 -3.47 11.43
N SER A 47 -1.58 -4.43 10.55
CA SER A 47 -1.98 -4.18 9.17
C SER A 47 -3.46 -3.83 9.08
N ASP A 48 -3.78 -2.82 8.26
CA ASP A 48 -5.14 -2.62 7.77
C ASP A 48 -5.44 -3.76 6.78
N PRO A 49 -6.48 -4.60 7.01
CA PRO A 49 -6.83 -5.71 6.13
C PRO A 49 -7.03 -5.29 4.66
N ILE A 50 -7.38 -4.01 4.41
CA ILE A 50 -7.55 -3.48 3.05
C ILE A 50 -6.22 -3.46 2.29
N LEU A 51 -5.09 -3.25 2.96
CA LEU A 51 -3.78 -3.23 2.31
C LEU A 51 -3.33 -4.62 1.87
N GLU A 52 -3.85 -5.68 2.51
CA GLU A 52 -3.61 -7.07 2.07
C GLU A 52 -4.31 -7.36 0.74
N LEU A 53 -5.32 -6.57 0.35
CA LEU A 53 -6.07 -6.74 -0.90
C LEU A 53 -5.42 -5.99 -2.09
N VAL A 54 -4.57 -4.99 -1.82
CA VAL A 54 -3.93 -4.19 -2.89
C VAL A 54 -2.96 -5.07 -3.66
N GLY A 55 -3.23 -5.27 -4.95
CA GLY A 55 -2.38 -6.07 -5.85
C GLY A 55 -2.68 -7.56 -5.86
N GLN A 56 -3.65 -8.06 -5.06
CA GLN A 56 -4.09 -9.46 -5.15
C GLN A 56 -4.85 -9.80 -6.43
N ALA A 57 -5.38 -8.80 -7.14
CA ALA A 57 -6.08 -9.01 -8.40
C ALA A 57 -5.16 -9.42 -9.58
N GLY A 58 -3.86 -9.62 -9.35
CA GLY A 58 -2.90 -10.00 -10.39
C GLY A 58 -2.60 -8.86 -11.37
N LYS A 59 -2.10 -9.19 -12.57
CA LYS A 59 -1.87 -8.19 -13.63
C LYS A 59 -3.18 -7.45 -13.91
N ALA A 60 -3.13 -6.12 -13.88
CA ALA A 60 -4.25 -5.27 -14.27
C ALA A 60 -4.77 -5.73 -15.64
N GLY A 61 -6.02 -6.20 -15.66
CA GLY A 61 -6.69 -6.68 -16.86
C GLY A 61 -7.14 -5.50 -17.72
N LYS A 62 -8.40 -5.53 -18.14
CA LYS A 62 -8.96 -4.45 -18.96
C LYS A 62 -9.08 -3.17 -18.13
N THR A 63 -8.49 -2.09 -18.63
CA THR A 63 -8.43 -0.78 -17.95
C THR A 63 -9.75 -0.02 -18.01
N ASP A 64 -10.69 -0.45 -18.85
CA ASP A 64 -11.99 0.20 -19.09
C ASP A 64 -13.14 -0.42 -18.27
N ILE A 65 -12.85 -1.35 -17.35
CA ILE A 65 -13.88 -2.06 -16.57
C ILE A 65 -14.71 -1.09 -15.74
N SER A 66 -14.09 -0.06 -15.15
CA SER A 66 -14.80 0.93 -14.34
C SER A 66 -15.77 1.77 -15.18
N GLU A 67 -15.39 2.16 -16.40
CA GLU A 67 -16.22 2.99 -17.28
C GLU A 67 -17.31 2.18 -18.00
N ARG A 68 -17.04 0.92 -18.32
CA ARG A 68 -17.93 0.06 -19.11
C ARG A 68 -18.52 -1.09 -18.31
N HIS A 69 -18.57 -0.92 -17.00
CA HIS A 69 -18.99 -1.94 -16.04
C HIS A 69 -20.29 -2.66 -16.46
N ASP A 70 -21.33 -1.88 -16.76
CA ASP A 70 -22.65 -2.42 -17.09
C ASP A 70 -22.65 -3.19 -18.42
N ASN A 71 -21.83 -2.77 -19.38
CA ASN A 71 -21.66 -3.49 -20.64
C ASN A 71 -21.00 -4.86 -20.41
N TYR A 72 -20.01 -4.93 -19.52
CA TYR A 72 -19.37 -6.20 -19.16
C TYR A 72 -20.33 -7.14 -18.44
N LEU A 73 -21.11 -6.62 -17.50
CA LEU A 73 -22.12 -7.41 -16.79
C LEU A 73 -23.22 -7.90 -17.74
N GLY A 74 -23.75 -7.03 -18.60
CA GLY A 74 -24.78 -7.40 -19.56
C GLY A 74 -24.31 -8.41 -20.62
N GLN A 75 -23.04 -8.34 -21.05
CA GLN A 75 -22.47 -9.38 -21.93
C GLN A 75 -22.29 -10.71 -21.21
N LYS A 76 -21.83 -10.71 -19.95
CA LYS A 76 -21.70 -11.91 -19.12
C LYS A 76 -23.06 -12.58 -18.86
N GLU A 77 -24.10 -11.78 -18.62
CA GLU A 77 -25.46 -12.27 -18.42
C GLU A 77 -26.00 -12.95 -19.69
N LYS A 78 -25.83 -12.32 -20.86
CA LYS A 78 -26.24 -12.89 -22.15
C LYS A 78 -25.49 -14.16 -22.53
N ASN A 79 -24.20 -14.23 -22.19
CA ASN A 79 -23.35 -15.37 -22.53
C ASN A 79 -23.43 -16.51 -21.50
N GLY A 80 -24.21 -16.34 -20.43
CA GLY A 80 -24.32 -17.29 -19.32
C GLY A 80 -23.16 -17.19 -18.33
N TRP A 81 -23.47 -17.35 -17.05
CA TRP A 81 -22.48 -17.39 -15.97
C TRP A 81 -21.86 -18.80 -15.85
N SER A 82 -21.15 -19.25 -16.88
CA SER A 82 -20.43 -20.53 -16.86
C SER A 82 -18.97 -20.31 -16.45
N GLY A 83 -18.68 -20.59 -15.18
CA GLY A 83 -17.33 -20.50 -14.62
C GLY A 83 -17.28 -20.78 -13.12
N LYS A 84 -17.89 -21.88 -12.67
CA LYS A 84 -17.57 -22.44 -11.35
C LYS A 84 -16.30 -23.29 -11.47
N GLY A 85 -15.24 -22.84 -10.79
CA GLY A 85 -14.29 -23.71 -10.09
C GLY A 85 -13.16 -24.34 -10.89
N SER A 86 -11.95 -23.81 -10.71
CA SER A 86 -10.82 -24.64 -10.25
C SER A 86 -10.01 -23.76 -9.31
N LEU A 87 -9.84 -24.27 -8.09
CA LEU A 87 -8.90 -23.79 -7.07
C LEU A 87 -7.47 -23.68 -7.62
#